data_AF-A0A1Y2DQD3-F1
#
_entry.id   AF-A0A1Y2DQD3-F1
#
_cell.length_a   1.000
_cell.length_b   1.000
_cell.length_c   1.000
_cell.angle_alpha   90.00
_cell.angle_beta   90.00
_cell.angle_gamma   90.00
#
_symmetry.space_group_name_H-M   'P 1'
#
loop_
_entity.id
_entity.type
_entity.pdbx_description
1 polymer ?
#
loop_
_entity_poly.entity_id
_entity_poly.type
_entity_poly.pdbx_seq_one_letter_code
_entity_poly.pdbx_strand_id
1 'polypeptide(L)'
;MGREDFYKKVLDSEEFKLLDKLANQADATPEGAVQQVADMAMAAHATHSDDVHRGAGFVDYNVSLALLELVQRLEPAKHCKLVDFVSDLQKQTGTDPSTGESLKIQGETLFTDLPSLGYTELETWCEFGGDPRNDPCDPNMKPEQQQRWVKLNAFTAQLTQAAEVQHTSPNEGYNVHPMDKSLRALWTISKALEAEKHPPETLVNTAALQAACMWFVYAADRLWANVQNGRTYPESAGAGSPNPKYAGKGWNGFVRERWDVWEQGLRDANHACTDEGAKKLIEDALTHMEQAMAGK
;
A
#
# COMPACT_ATOMS: atom_id res chain seq x y z
N MET A 1 3.88 -25.86 7.73
CA MET A 1 5.11 -25.04 7.69
C MET A 1 4.96 -23.95 8.74
N GLY A 2 5.95 -23.73 9.59
CA GLY A 2 5.88 -22.64 10.57
C GLY A 2 5.98 -21.27 9.92
N ARG A 3 5.55 -20.21 10.61
CA ARG A 3 5.67 -18.82 10.13
C ARG A 3 7.12 -18.43 9.84
N GLU A 4 8.05 -18.83 10.72
CA GLU A 4 9.49 -18.57 10.55
C GLU A 4 10.06 -19.28 9.32
N ASP A 5 9.67 -20.53 9.07
CA ASP A 5 10.08 -21.27 7.88
C ASP A 5 9.58 -20.61 6.60
N PHE A 6 8.36 -20.05 6.62
CA PHE A 6 7.80 -19.32 5.49
C PHE A 6 8.59 -18.04 5.20
N TYR A 7 8.85 -17.21 6.21
CA TYR A 7 9.66 -16.00 6.01
C TYR A 7 11.06 -16.30 5.52
N LYS A 8 11.68 -17.37 6.03
CA LYS A 8 12.97 -17.82 5.54
C LYS A 8 12.92 -18.22 4.06
N LYS A 9 11.88 -18.91 3.61
CA LYS A 9 11.70 -19.22 2.19
C LYS A 9 11.54 -17.99 1.32
N VAL A 10 10.77 -16.99 1.78
CA VAL A 10 10.65 -15.71 1.06
C VAL A 10 12.02 -15.03 0.93
N LEU A 11 12.78 -14.96 2.02
CA LEU A 11 14.13 -14.41 2.05
C LEU A 11 15.13 -15.11 1.13
N ASP A 12 15.03 -16.44 1.05
CA ASP A 12 15.93 -17.26 0.25
C ASP A 12 15.55 -17.30 -1.24
N SER A 13 14.37 -16.77 -1.61
CA SER A 13 13.85 -16.76 -2.99
C SER A 13 14.70 -15.90 -3.94
N GLU A 14 14.62 -16.21 -5.24
CA GLU A 14 15.32 -15.45 -6.27
C GLU A 14 14.67 -14.07 -6.45
N GLU A 15 13.35 -14.01 -6.35
CA GLU A 15 12.53 -12.80 -6.37
C GLU A 15 12.97 -11.81 -5.28
N PHE A 16 13.15 -12.27 -4.05
CA PHE A 16 13.59 -11.41 -2.95
C PHE A 16 15.00 -10.87 -3.18
N LYS A 17 15.94 -11.73 -3.59
CA LYS A 17 17.32 -11.31 -3.88
C LYS A 17 17.38 -10.30 -5.02
N LEU A 18 16.55 -10.47 -6.04
CA LEU A 18 16.43 -9.53 -7.16
C LEU A 18 15.94 -8.16 -6.69
N LEU A 19 14.87 -8.13 -5.90
CA LEU A 19 14.30 -6.87 -5.40
C LEU A 19 15.20 -6.20 -4.35
N ASP A 20 15.86 -6.97 -3.49
CA ASP A 20 16.83 -6.45 -2.52
C ASP A 20 18.04 -5.82 -3.23
N LYS A 21 18.52 -6.46 -4.30
CA LYS A 21 19.53 -5.90 -5.21
C LYS A 21 19.05 -4.57 -5.80
N LEU A 22 17.83 -4.53 -6.33
CA LEU A 22 17.24 -3.31 -6.90
C LEU A 22 17.20 -2.17 -5.87
N ALA A 23 16.77 -2.45 -4.64
CA ALA A 23 16.63 -1.45 -3.60
C ALA A 23 17.97 -0.93 -3.05
N ASN A 24 19.02 -1.76 -3.01
CA ASN A 24 20.27 -1.44 -2.31
C ASN A 24 21.47 -1.19 -3.22
N GLN A 25 21.44 -1.60 -4.49
CA GLN A 25 22.55 -1.36 -5.43
C GLN A 25 22.28 -0.16 -6.33
N ALA A 26 23.29 0.69 -6.49
CA ALA A 26 23.15 1.95 -7.23
C ALA A 26 22.92 1.72 -8.72
N ASP A 27 23.60 0.74 -9.31
CA ASP A 27 23.58 0.34 -10.72
C ASP A 27 22.38 -0.52 -11.11
N ALA A 28 21.66 -1.09 -10.15
CA ALA A 28 20.44 -1.83 -10.42
C ALA A 28 19.30 -0.88 -10.84
N THR A 29 18.63 -1.22 -11.95
CA THR A 29 17.54 -0.43 -12.55
C THR A 29 16.20 -1.17 -12.49
N PRO A 30 15.07 -0.43 -12.37
CA PRO A 30 13.73 -1.02 -12.45
C PRO A 30 13.52 -1.84 -13.73
N GLU A 31 13.89 -1.29 -14.89
CA GLU A 31 13.80 -1.96 -16.20
C GLU A 31 14.50 -3.33 -16.22
N GLY A 32 15.74 -3.40 -15.70
CA GLY A 32 16.49 -4.65 -15.64
C GLY A 32 15.89 -5.68 -14.67
N ALA A 33 15.22 -5.22 -13.62
CA ALA A 33 14.49 -6.11 -12.70
C ALA A 33 13.16 -6.60 -13.32
N VAL A 34 12.43 -5.73 -14.02
CA VAL A 34 11.21 -6.09 -14.76
C VAL A 34 11.52 -7.16 -15.81
N GLN A 35 12.59 -6.98 -16.59
CA GLN A 35 12.98 -7.97 -17.59
C GLN A 35 13.30 -9.33 -16.95
N GLN A 36 14.04 -9.36 -15.84
CA GLN A 36 14.35 -10.61 -15.14
C GLN A 36 13.10 -11.30 -14.59
N VAL A 37 12.15 -10.56 -14.04
CA VAL A 37 10.86 -11.12 -13.59
C VAL A 37 10.05 -11.67 -14.76
N ALA A 38 10.02 -10.95 -15.89
CA ALA A 38 9.36 -11.42 -17.10
C ALA A 38 9.99 -12.72 -17.61
N ASP A 39 11.33 -12.78 -17.69
CA ASP A 39 12.07 -13.98 -18.11
C ASP A 39 11.79 -15.18 -17.19
N MET A 40 11.79 -14.96 -15.87
CA MET A 40 11.44 -15.99 -14.88
C MET A 40 10.01 -16.51 -15.09
N ALA A 41 9.03 -15.62 -15.25
CA ALA A 41 7.64 -16.01 -15.46
C ALA A 41 7.45 -16.77 -16.78
N MET A 42 8.10 -16.34 -17.87
CA MET A 42 8.03 -17.02 -19.16
C MET A 42 8.72 -18.39 -19.12
N ALA A 43 9.88 -18.51 -18.46
CA ALA A 43 10.55 -19.79 -18.29
C ALA A 43 9.71 -20.78 -17.45
N ALA A 44 9.07 -20.28 -16.39
CA ALA A 44 8.13 -21.05 -15.57
C ALA A 44 6.92 -21.52 -16.38
N HIS A 45 6.31 -20.63 -17.16
CA HIS A 45 5.20 -20.98 -18.05
C HIS A 45 5.61 -21.99 -19.13
N ALA A 46 6.77 -21.84 -19.76
CA ALA A 46 7.25 -22.78 -20.77
C ALA A 46 7.48 -24.19 -20.20
N THR A 47 7.90 -24.29 -18.94
CA THR A 47 8.23 -25.57 -18.29
C THR A 47 7.02 -26.21 -17.63
N HIS A 48 6.13 -25.41 -17.06
CA HIS A 48 5.06 -25.85 -16.16
C HIS A 48 3.66 -25.40 -16.58
N SER A 49 3.53 -24.68 -17.70
CA SER A 49 2.27 -24.18 -18.23
C SER A 49 1.46 -23.46 -17.15
N ASP A 50 0.22 -23.88 -16.92
CA ASP A 50 -0.73 -23.27 -15.99
C ASP A 50 -0.67 -23.86 -14.57
N ASP A 51 0.39 -24.61 -14.23
CA ASP A 51 0.57 -25.14 -12.88
C ASP A 51 0.62 -24.00 -11.85
N VAL A 52 -0.36 -23.96 -10.95
CA VAL A 52 -0.51 -22.90 -9.94
C VAL A 52 0.62 -22.82 -8.92
N HIS A 53 1.46 -23.86 -8.81
CA HIS A 53 2.56 -23.94 -7.86
C HIS A 53 3.93 -23.80 -8.52
N ARG A 54 4.00 -23.75 -9.85
CA ARG A 54 5.28 -23.76 -10.59
C ARG A 54 5.30 -22.93 -11.88
N GLY A 55 4.16 -22.52 -12.40
CA GLY A 55 4.01 -21.72 -13.61
C GLY A 55 4.18 -20.22 -13.35
N ALA A 56 3.84 -19.39 -14.34
CA ALA A 56 3.99 -17.93 -14.26
C ALA A 56 3.23 -17.31 -13.07
N GLY A 57 2.06 -17.84 -12.72
CA GLY A 57 1.31 -17.36 -11.56
C GLY A 57 2.04 -17.56 -10.23
N PHE A 58 2.90 -18.58 -10.12
CA PHE A 58 3.73 -18.78 -8.93
C PHE A 58 4.84 -17.73 -8.82
N VAL A 59 5.44 -17.34 -9.95
CA VAL A 59 6.41 -16.24 -10.00
C VAL A 59 5.76 -14.90 -9.62
N ASP A 60 4.60 -14.60 -10.21
CA ASP A 60 3.82 -13.40 -9.88
C ASP A 60 3.48 -13.30 -8.38
N TYR A 61 3.07 -14.41 -7.78
CA TYR A 61 2.82 -14.52 -6.36
C TYR A 61 4.08 -14.31 -5.51
N ASN A 62 5.20 -14.96 -5.85
CA ASN A 62 6.45 -14.83 -5.11
C ASN A 62 7.05 -13.43 -5.21
N VAL A 63 6.95 -12.77 -6.37
CA VAL A 63 7.38 -11.38 -6.55
C VAL A 63 6.57 -10.47 -5.63
N SER A 64 5.25 -10.67 -5.56
CA SER A 64 4.38 -9.89 -4.68
C SER A 64 4.72 -10.09 -3.20
N LEU A 65 4.94 -11.34 -2.76
CA LEU A 65 5.37 -11.64 -1.39
C LEU A 65 6.75 -11.05 -1.07
N ALA A 66 7.72 -11.22 -1.97
CA ALA A 66 9.07 -10.73 -1.81
C ALA A 66 9.11 -9.20 -1.69
N LEU A 67 8.35 -8.51 -2.55
CA LEU A 67 8.17 -7.07 -2.53
C LEU A 67 7.62 -6.59 -1.18
N LEU A 68 6.49 -7.16 -0.75
CA LEU A 68 5.81 -6.76 0.49
C LEU A 68 6.63 -7.06 1.74
N GLU A 69 7.40 -8.14 1.75
CA GLU A 69 8.33 -8.43 2.83
C GLU A 69 9.53 -7.48 2.83
N LEU A 70 10.07 -7.14 1.66
CA LEU A 70 11.21 -6.24 1.53
C LEU A 70 10.88 -4.81 1.99
N VAL A 71 9.75 -4.26 1.55
CA VAL A 71 9.37 -2.86 1.87
C VAL A 71 9.19 -2.64 3.38
N GLN A 72 8.74 -3.67 4.11
CA GLN A 72 8.63 -3.64 5.58
C GLN A 72 10.00 -3.56 6.30
N ARG A 73 11.10 -3.91 5.61
CA ARG A 73 12.46 -3.86 6.15
C ARG A 73 13.21 -2.60 5.75
N LEU A 74 12.83 -1.98 4.64
CA LEU A 74 13.47 -0.78 4.12
C LEU A 74 12.92 0.49 4.77
N GLU A 75 13.77 1.52 4.86
CA GLU A 75 13.28 2.87 5.16
C GLU A 75 12.42 3.39 4.00
N PRO A 76 11.34 4.15 4.27
CA PRO A 76 10.44 4.64 3.23
C PRO A 76 11.12 5.37 2.06
N ALA A 77 12.21 6.10 2.34
CA ALA A 77 12.99 6.81 1.33
C ALA A 77 13.67 5.88 0.30
N LYS A 78 13.79 4.57 0.59
CA LYS A 78 14.36 3.57 -0.33
C LYS A 78 13.30 2.87 -1.19
N HIS A 79 12.02 3.20 -1.02
CA HIS A 79 10.94 2.53 -1.76
C HIS A 79 10.81 3.00 -3.21
N CYS A 80 11.36 4.16 -3.59
CA CYS A 80 11.18 4.76 -4.91
C CYS A 80 11.48 3.79 -6.08
N LYS A 81 12.64 3.12 -6.07
CA LYS A 81 13.00 2.15 -7.12
C LYS A 81 12.03 0.96 -7.19
N LEU A 82 11.45 0.56 -6.06
CA LEU A 82 10.48 -0.53 -6.01
C LEU A 82 9.12 -0.09 -6.55
N VAL A 83 8.73 1.18 -6.31
CA VAL A 83 7.53 1.79 -6.90
C VAL A 83 7.68 1.91 -8.42
N ASP A 84 8.85 2.36 -8.90
CA ASP A 84 9.18 2.41 -10.33
C ASP A 84 9.12 1.00 -10.94
N PHE A 85 9.66 -0.01 -10.25
CA PHE A 85 9.58 -1.40 -10.69
C PHE A 85 8.15 -1.88 -10.86
N VAL A 86 7.25 -1.64 -9.90
CA VAL A 86 5.83 -2.02 -10.04
C VAL A 86 5.17 -1.24 -11.18
N SER A 87 5.48 0.05 -11.31
CA SER A 87 4.96 0.93 -12.36
C SER A 87 5.37 0.45 -13.76
N ASP A 88 6.60 -0.02 -13.91
CA ASP A 88 7.11 -0.55 -15.18
C ASP A 88 6.65 -1.98 -15.44
N LEU A 89 6.51 -2.80 -14.39
CA LEU A 89 5.97 -4.15 -14.50
C LEU A 89 4.53 -4.12 -15.03
N GLN A 90 3.67 -3.23 -14.52
CA GLN A 90 2.28 -3.14 -14.98
C GLN A 90 2.12 -2.67 -16.44
N LYS A 91 3.18 -2.10 -17.04
CA LYS A 91 3.18 -1.74 -18.47
C LYS A 91 3.51 -2.93 -19.37
N GLN A 92 4.00 -4.02 -18.79
CA GLN A 92 4.24 -5.27 -19.51
C GLN A 92 2.95 -6.07 -19.63
N THR A 93 2.84 -6.82 -20.71
CA THR A 93 1.80 -7.84 -20.88
C THR A 93 2.49 -9.18 -21.08
N GLY A 94 2.30 -10.11 -20.13
CA GLY A 94 2.76 -11.48 -20.31
C GLY A 94 1.97 -12.13 -21.44
N THR A 95 2.65 -12.56 -22.50
CA THR A 95 2.03 -13.22 -23.66
C THR A 95 2.58 -14.63 -23.82
N ASP A 96 1.70 -15.59 -24.06
CA ASP A 96 2.11 -16.96 -24.43
C ASP A 96 2.80 -16.93 -25.81
N PRO A 97 4.08 -17.33 -25.90
CA PRO A 97 4.81 -17.32 -27.17
C PRO A 97 4.22 -18.24 -28.24
N SER A 98 3.44 -19.26 -27.86
CA SER A 98 2.89 -20.26 -28.77
C SER A 98 1.55 -19.83 -29.39
N THR A 99 0.72 -19.11 -28.64
CA THR A 99 -0.62 -18.66 -29.07
C THR A 99 -0.66 -17.16 -29.40
N GLY A 100 0.26 -16.37 -28.84
CA GLY A 100 0.23 -14.90 -28.90
C GLY A 100 -0.83 -14.28 -27.99
N GLU A 101 -1.56 -15.09 -27.22
CA GLU A 101 -2.59 -14.61 -26.30
C GLU A 101 -1.98 -14.11 -24.99
N SER A 102 -2.65 -13.16 -24.34
CA SER A 102 -2.22 -12.68 -23.03
C SER A 102 -2.42 -13.78 -21.97
N LEU A 103 -1.37 -14.03 -21.18
CA LEU A 103 -1.44 -14.95 -20.05
C LEU A 103 -2.37 -14.40 -18.98
N LYS A 104 -3.25 -15.28 -18.49
CA LYS A 104 -4.23 -14.96 -17.45
C LYS A 104 -3.93 -15.70 -16.16
N ILE A 105 -3.76 -14.97 -15.08
CA ILE A 105 -3.64 -15.50 -13.72
C ILE A 105 -4.89 -15.06 -12.97
N GLN A 106 -5.68 -16.03 -12.50
CA GLN A 106 -6.93 -15.76 -11.78
C GLN A 106 -7.94 -14.88 -12.57
N GLY A 107 -7.89 -14.95 -13.91
CA GLY A 107 -8.75 -14.15 -14.80
C GLY A 107 -8.19 -12.78 -15.18
N GLU A 108 -7.12 -12.35 -14.53
CA GLU A 108 -6.44 -11.07 -14.74
C GLU A 108 -5.19 -11.25 -15.60
N THR A 109 -4.83 -10.21 -16.35
CA THR A 109 -3.68 -10.21 -17.26
C THR A 109 -2.39 -10.18 -16.47
N LEU A 110 -1.52 -11.16 -16.71
CA LEU A 110 -0.22 -11.24 -16.06
C LEU A 110 0.57 -9.94 -16.26
N PHE A 111 1.09 -9.42 -15.15
CA PHE A 111 1.77 -8.13 -15.01
C PHE A 111 0.86 -6.92 -15.14
N THR A 112 0.08 -6.80 -16.22
CA THR A 112 -0.74 -5.61 -16.48
C THR A 112 -1.72 -5.32 -15.34
N ASP A 113 -2.41 -6.34 -14.86
CA ASP A 113 -3.44 -6.20 -13.83
C ASP A 113 -2.89 -6.46 -12.42
N LEU A 114 -1.60 -6.78 -12.28
CA LEU A 114 -0.91 -7.15 -11.02
C LEU A 114 -1.70 -8.18 -10.17
N PRO A 115 -2.03 -9.37 -10.72
CA PRO A 115 -3.02 -10.28 -10.14
C PRO A 115 -2.73 -10.70 -8.70
N SER A 116 -1.47 -11.00 -8.39
CA SER A 116 -1.10 -11.40 -7.03
C SER A 116 -0.96 -10.25 -6.05
N LEU A 117 -0.66 -9.04 -6.51
CA LEU A 117 -0.33 -7.93 -5.63
C LEU A 117 -1.54 -7.50 -4.79
N GLY A 118 -2.74 -7.52 -5.37
CA GLY A 118 -3.95 -7.04 -4.71
C GLY A 118 -4.28 -7.77 -3.41
N TYR A 119 -4.34 -9.11 -3.46
CA TYR A 119 -4.69 -9.90 -2.29
C TYR A 119 -3.50 -10.09 -1.34
N THR A 120 -2.27 -10.23 -1.85
CA THR A 120 -1.10 -10.34 -0.98
C THR A 120 -0.87 -9.07 -0.17
N GLU A 121 -1.09 -7.89 -0.77
CA GLU A 121 -1.06 -6.61 -0.06
C GLU A 121 -2.11 -6.56 1.05
N LEU A 122 -3.36 -6.94 0.74
CA LEU A 122 -4.45 -6.93 1.71
C LEU A 122 -4.15 -7.84 2.90
N GLU A 123 -3.73 -9.07 2.62
CA GLU A 123 -3.39 -10.05 3.65
C GLU A 123 -2.23 -9.54 4.52
N THR A 124 -1.16 -9.05 3.91
CA THR A 124 0.00 -8.48 4.62
C THR A 124 -0.38 -7.26 5.46
N TRP A 125 -1.28 -6.40 4.94
CA TRP A 125 -1.76 -5.23 5.67
C TRP A 125 -2.60 -5.63 6.89
N CYS A 126 -3.46 -6.64 6.75
CA CYS A 126 -4.27 -7.19 7.83
C CYS A 126 -3.45 -7.95 8.89
N GLU A 127 -2.23 -8.38 8.57
CA GLU A 127 -1.31 -8.94 9.55
C GLU A 127 -0.69 -7.90 10.48
N PHE A 128 -0.91 -6.58 10.28
CA PHE A 128 -0.40 -5.53 11.16
C PHE A 128 1.10 -5.67 11.51
N GLY A 129 1.93 -5.89 10.48
CA GLY A 129 3.37 -6.10 10.66
C GLY A 129 3.76 -7.50 11.15
N GLY A 130 2.86 -8.50 11.00
CA GLY A 130 3.14 -9.93 11.16
C GLY A 130 2.33 -10.66 12.25
N ASP A 131 1.42 -9.97 12.96
CA ASP A 131 0.41 -10.60 13.81
C ASP A 131 -0.98 -9.90 13.66
N PRO A 132 -1.97 -10.54 13.02
CA PRO A 132 -3.29 -9.97 12.80
C PRO A 132 -4.10 -9.76 14.09
N ARG A 133 -3.62 -10.25 15.24
CA ARG A 133 -4.25 -10.04 16.55
C ARG A 133 -3.83 -8.72 17.20
N ASN A 134 -2.81 -8.06 16.68
CA ASN A 134 -2.41 -6.75 17.16
C ASN A 134 -3.44 -5.70 16.75
N ASP A 135 -3.58 -4.66 17.57
CA ASP A 135 -4.30 -3.46 17.19
C ASP A 135 -3.28 -2.37 16.87
N PRO A 136 -3.25 -1.79 15.65
CA PRO A 136 -2.34 -0.68 15.35
C PRO A 136 -2.60 0.57 16.20
N CYS A 137 -3.74 0.67 16.89
CA CYS A 137 -4.04 1.70 17.88
C CYS A 137 -3.52 1.37 19.29
N ASP A 138 -3.00 0.17 19.56
CA ASP A 138 -2.45 -0.20 20.87
C ASP A 138 -1.02 0.37 21.02
N PRO A 139 -0.78 1.25 22.00
CA PRO A 139 0.56 1.79 22.25
C PRO A 139 1.57 0.71 22.68
N ASN A 140 1.11 -0.47 23.12
CA ASN A 140 1.96 -1.58 23.55
C ASN A 140 2.29 -2.58 22.43
N MET A 141 1.82 -2.33 21.20
CA MET A 141 2.23 -3.12 20.04
C MET A 141 3.77 -3.16 19.95
N LYS A 142 4.36 -4.32 19.64
CA LYS A 142 5.82 -4.46 19.64
C LYS A 142 6.45 -3.45 18.66
N PRO A 143 7.52 -2.72 19.03
CA PRO A 143 8.10 -1.68 18.19
C PRO A 143 8.47 -2.15 16.78
N GLU A 144 9.02 -3.36 16.64
CA GLU A 144 9.34 -3.93 15.33
C GLU A 144 8.10 -4.11 14.44
N GLN A 145 6.99 -4.58 15.01
CA GLN A 145 5.74 -4.79 14.27
C GLN A 145 5.09 -3.44 13.90
N GLN A 146 5.14 -2.47 14.81
CA GLN A 146 4.71 -1.10 14.52
C GLN A 146 5.46 -0.56 13.30
N GLN A 147 6.80 -0.62 13.32
CA GLN A 147 7.65 -0.11 12.25
C GLN A 147 7.41 -0.83 10.92
N ARG A 148 7.26 -2.16 10.94
CA ARG A 148 6.92 -2.92 9.73
C ARG A 148 5.61 -2.45 9.10
N TRP A 149 4.56 -2.25 9.91
CA TRP A 149 3.27 -1.82 9.40
C TRP A 149 3.26 -0.36 8.91
N VAL A 150 3.99 0.53 9.59
CA VAL A 150 4.20 1.93 9.15
C VAL A 150 4.93 1.97 7.81
N LYS A 151 6.00 1.17 7.65
CA LYS A 151 6.76 1.06 6.40
C LYS A 151 5.93 0.48 5.26
N LEU A 152 5.09 -0.52 5.53
CA LEU A 152 4.14 -1.04 4.55
C LEU A 152 3.19 0.05 4.07
N ASN A 153 2.56 0.81 4.99
CA ASN A 153 1.65 1.90 4.61
C ASN A 153 2.38 3.00 3.82
N ALA A 154 3.64 3.32 4.15
CA ALA A 154 4.43 4.28 3.39
C ALA A 154 4.67 3.81 1.94
N PHE A 155 4.99 2.52 1.73
CA PHE A 155 5.12 1.95 0.39
C PHE A 155 3.79 1.99 -0.37
N THR A 156 2.70 1.54 0.27
CA THR A 156 1.36 1.52 -0.33
C THR A 156 0.88 2.93 -0.69
N ALA A 157 1.24 3.94 0.10
CA ALA A 157 0.99 5.34 -0.21
C ALA A 157 1.77 5.79 -1.46
N GLN A 158 3.06 5.48 -1.55
CA GLN A 158 3.87 5.82 -2.74
C GLN A 158 3.34 5.11 -4.02
N LEU A 159 2.94 3.83 -3.93
CA LEU A 159 2.29 3.14 -5.05
C LEU A 159 1.00 3.85 -5.49
N THR A 160 0.18 4.26 -4.51
CA THR A 160 -1.08 4.96 -4.76
C THR A 160 -0.87 6.32 -5.40
N GLN A 161 0.16 7.05 -4.96
CA GLN A 161 0.56 8.32 -5.56
C GLN A 161 1.02 8.15 -7.01
N ALA A 162 1.79 7.09 -7.30
CA ALA A 162 2.31 6.80 -8.63
C ALA A 162 1.27 6.25 -9.62
N ALA A 163 0.16 5.69 -9.14
CA ALA A 163 -0.90 5.13 -9.97
C ALA A 163 -1.49 6.17 -10.93
N GLU A 164 -1.74 5.80 -12.19
CA GLU A 164 -2.34 6.70 -13.20
C GLU A 164 -3.88 6.63 -13.15
N VAL A 165 -4.48 7.08 -12.04
CA VAL A 165 -5.94 7.01 -11.86
C VAL A 165 -6.64 8.06 -12.72
N GLN A 166 -7.60 7.61 -13.53
CA GLN A 166 -8.50 8.48 -14.28
C GLN A 166 -9.84 8.60 -13.55
N HIS A 167 -10.13 9.78 -13.00
CA HIS A 167 -11.41 10.06 -12.33
C HIS A 167 -12.53 10.22 -13.37
N THR A 168 -13.05 9.09 -13.85
CA THR A 168 -14.09 9.06 -14.89
C THR A 168 -15.51 9.11 -14.31
N SER A 169 -15.67 8.71 -13.04
CA SER A 169 -16.93 8.75 -12.30
C SER A 169 -16.67 8.76 -10.79
N PRO A 170 -17.54 9.37 -9.95
CA PRO A 170 -17.43 9.28 -8.49
C PRO A 170 -17.56 7.85 -7.93
N ASN A 171 -18.21 6.95 -8.68
CA ASN A 171 -18.43 5.55 -8.28
C ASN A 171 -17.81 4.61 -9.33
N GLU A 172 -16.48 4.47 -9.26
CA GLU A 172 -15.72 3.55 -10.12
C GLU A 172 -15.90 2.08 -9.71
N GLY A 173 -16.70 1.83 -8.66
CA GLY A 173 -16.90 0.49 -8.11
C GLY A 173 -15.57 -0.12 -7.69
N TYR A 174 -15.26 -1.29 -8.24
CA TYR A 174 -14.00 -1.99 -8.04
C TYR A 174 -12.99 -1.78 -9.17
N ASN A 175 -13.31 -0.96 -10.19
CA ASN A 175 -12.40 -0.64 -11.30
C ASN A 175 -11.39 0.41 -10.84
N VAL A 176 -10.52 -0.02 -9.92
CA VAL A 176 -9.45 0.78 -9.36
C VAL A 176 -8.18 0.38 -10.09
N HIS A 177 -7.38 1.37 -10.49
CA HIS A 177 -6.05 1.12 -11.07
C HIS A 177 -5.26 0.15 -10.16
N PRO A 178 -4.56 -0.88 -10.69
CA PRO A 178 -3.97 -1.95 -9.87
C PRO A 178 -3.05 -1.46 -8.72
N MET A 179 -2.29 -0.39 -8.96
CA MET A 179 -1.44 0.26 -7.96
C MET A 179 -2.16 1.20 -6.98
N ASP A 180 -3.38 1.62 -7.29
CA ASP A 180 -4.11 2.56 -6.45
C ASP A 180 -4.76 1.85 -5.27
N LYS A 181 -4.20 2.08 -4.08
CA LYS A 181 -4.68 1.49 -2.83
C LYS A 181 -5.31 2.54 -1.92
N SER A 182 -5.90 3.60 -2.49
CA SER A 182 -6.55 4.69 -1.73
C SER A 182 -7.58 4.22 -0.69
N LEU A 183 -8.23 3.06 -0.89
CA LEU A 183 -9.12 2.47 0.12
C LEU A 183 -8.37 2.13 1.43
N ARG A 184 -7.12 1.70 1.35
CA ARG A 184 -6.27 1.46 2.53
C ARG A 184 -5.98 2.75 3.28
N ALA A 185 -5.80 3.86 2.56
CA ALA A 185 -5.68 5.18 3.19
C ALA A 185 -6.91 5.47 4.06
N LEU A 186 -8.13 5.26 3.53
CA LEU A 186 -9.36 5.47 4.31
C LEU A 186 -9.40 4.60 5.57
N TRP A 187 -9.08 3.31 5.47
CA TRP A 187 -9.08 2.42 6.63
C TRP A 187 -8.01 2.82 7.65
N THR A 188 -6.79 3.14 7.22
CA THR A 188 -5.68 3.54 8.10
C THR A 188 -5.97 4.89 8.77
N ILE A 189 -6.36 5.91 8.00
CA ILE A 189 -6.61 7.26 8.50
C ILE A 189 -7.82 7.27 9.43
N SER A 190 -8.91 6.56 9.09
CA SER A 190 -10.08 6.50 9.96
C SER A 190 -9.80 5.78 11.30
N LYS A 191 -8.96 4.75 11.31
CA LYS A 191 -8.48 4.12 12.56
C LYS A 191 -7.73 5.11 13.46
N ALA A 192 -6.96 6.03 12.89
CA ALA A 192 -6.15 6.96 13.66
C ALA A 192 -6.89 8.27 14.04
N LEU A 193 -7.70 8.81 13.13
CA LEU A 193 -8.21 10.18 13.23
C LEU A 193 -9.73 10.26 13.38
N GLU A 194 -10.43 9.13 13.18
CA GLU A 194 -11.88 9.07 13.37
C GLU A 194 -12.29 8.17 14.52
N ALA A 195 -11.42 7.29 15.04
CA ALA A 195 -11.79 6.30 16.05
C ALA A 195 -12.50 6.90 17.27
N GLU A 196 -13.60 6.28 17.69
CA GLU A 196 -14.38 6.72 18.85
C GLU A 196 -13.64 6.48 20.16
N LYS A 197 -13.00 5.31 20.30
CA LYS A 197 -12.38 4.86 21.55
C LYS A 197 -11.04 5.52 21.85
N HIS A 198 -10.37 6.01 20.82
CA HIS A 198 -9.01 6.53 20.91
C HIS A 198 -8.95 7.89 20.22
N PRO A 199 -9.08 8.99 20.97
CA PRO A 199 -8.88 10.32 20.44
C PRO A 199 -7.46 10.48 19.85
N PRO A 200 -7.27 11.27 18.77
CA PRO A 200 -5.97 11.41 18.10
C PRO A 200 -4.81 11.77 19.03
N GLU A 201 -5.05 12.62 20.03
CA GLU A 201 -4.08 13.04 21.05
C GLU A 201 -3.53 11.87 21.89
N THR A 202 -4.25 10.76 21.97
CA THR A 202 -3.82 9.55 22.70
C THR A 202 -3.02 8.58 21.83
N LEU A 203 -2.97 8.81 20.51
CA LEU A 203 -2.43 7.88 19.53
C LEU A 203 -1.05 8.29 18.99
N VAL A 204 -0.45 9.35 19.52
CA VAL A 204 0.82 9.96 19.07
C VAL A 204 1.93 8.94 18.77
N ASN A 205 2.07 7.92 19.61
CA ASN A 205 3.14 6.92 19.52
C ASN A 205 2.66 5.55 19.01
N THR A 206 1.51 5.51 18.33
CA THR A 206 0.93 4.26 17.81
C THR A 206 1.23 4.06 16.34
N ALA A 207 1.21 2.81 15.88
CA ALA A 207 1.39 2.49 14.48
C ALA A 207 0.28 3.12 13.61
N ALA A 208 -0.96 3.21 14.13
CA ALA A 208 -2.11 3.84 13.48
C ALA A 208 -1.81 5.29 13.07
N LEU A 209 -1.39 6.14 14.02
CA LEU A 209 -1.15 7.55 13.72
C LEU A 209 0.08 7.73 12.81
N GLN A 210 1.17 6.99 13.09
CA GLN A 210 2.37 7.06 12.24
C GLN A 210 2.06 6.65 10.80
N ALA A 211 1.30 5.57 10.59
CA ALA A 211 0.88 5.13 9.27
C ALA A 211 -0.06 6.14 8.59
N ALA A 212 -0.98 6.77 9.33
CA ALA A 212 -1.81 7.84 8.80
C ALA A 212 -0.97 9.04 8.33
N CYS A 213 0.05 9.44 9.10
CA CYS A 213 1.00 10.47 8.66
C CYS A 213 1.73 10.07 7.38
N MET A 214 2.18 8.81 7.25
CA MET A 214 2.84 8.34 6.03
C MET A 214 1.96 8.46 4.79
N TRP A 215 0.65 8.24 4.91
CA TRP A 215 -0.30 8.44 3.81
C TRP A 215 -0.34 9.89 3.33
N PHE A 216 -0.31 10.86 4.24
CA PHE A 216 -0.25 12.27 3.86
C PHE A 216 1.12 12.67 3.32
N VAL A 217 2.21 12.20 3.94
CA VAL A 217 3.57 12.50 3.46
C VAL A 217 3.80 11.99 2.04
N TYR A 218 3.36 10.77 1.72
CA TYR A 218 3.69 10.15 0.44
C TYR A 218 2.58 10.18 -0.61
N ALA A 219 1.34 10.52 -0.23
CA ALA A 219 0.20 10.47 -1.15
C ALA A 219 -0.82 11.61 -0.99
N ALA A 220 -0.50 12.72 -0.30
CA ALA A 220 -1.46 13.81 -0.09
C ALA A 220 -2.11 14.30 -1.39
N ASP A 221 -1.36 14.44 -2.49
CA ASP A 221 -1.90 14.89 -3.77
C ASP A 221 -2.96 13.94 -4.32
N ARG A 222 -2.68 12.62 -4.31
CA ARG A 222 -3.65 11.62 -4.75
C ARG A 222 -4.88 11.60 -3.84
N LEU A 223 -4.70 11.68 -2.53
CA LEU A 223 -5.81 11.70 -1.58
C LEU A 223 -6.66 12.97 -1.74
N TRP A 224 -6.03 14.12 -1.97
CA TRP A 224 -6.73 15.37 -2.24
C TRP A 224 -7.45 15.36 -3.59
N ALA A 225 -6.84 14.80 -4.63
CA ALA A 225 -7.50 14.58 -5.92
C ALA A 225 -8.74 13.70 -5.77
N ASN A 226 -8.68 12.64 -4.95
CA ASN A 226 -9.85 11.83 -4.62
C ASN A 226 -10.95 12.66 -3.92
N VAL A 227 -10.59 13.59 -3.02
CA VAL A 227 -11.54 14.51 -2.37
C VAL A 227 -12.17 15.46 -3.39
N GLN A 228 -11.38 16.07 -4.27
CA GLN A 228 -11.86 17.01 -5.29
C GLN A 228 -12.83 16.35 -6.27
N ASN A 229 -12.56 15.09 -6.62
CA ASN A 229 -13.39 14.30 -7.53
C ASN A 229 -14.53 13.54 -6.81
N GLY A 230 -14.68 13.71 -5.50
CA GLY A 230 -15.75 13.10 -4.72
C GLY A 230 -15.73 11.57 -4.80
N ARG A 231 -14.55 10.96 -4.76
CA ARG A 231 -14.40 9.51 -4.95
C ARG A 231 -15.08 8.73 -3.84
N THR A 232 -15.94 7.78 -4.23
CA THR A 232 -16.71 6.92 -3.33
C THR A 232 -16.45 5.44 -3.61
N TYR A 233 -16.79 4.61 -2.62
CA TYR A 233 -16.70 3.16 -2.70
C TYR A 233 -18.05 2.52 -2.35
N PRO A 234 -18.32 1.28 -2.82
CA PRO A 234 -19.49 0.53 -2.39
C PRO A 234 -19.45 0.29 -0.87
N GLU A 235 -20.62 0.18 -0.24
CA GLU A 235 -20.74 -0.03 1.22
C GLU A 235 -19.95 -1.26 1.70
N SER A 236 -19.95 -2.34 0.91
CA SER A 236 -19.19 -3.57 1.15
C SER A 236 -17.67 -3.36 1.25
N ALA A 237 -17.14 -2.25 0.73
CA ALA A 237 -15.72 -1.90 0.86
C ALA A 237 -15.37 -1.30 2.23
N GLY A 238 -16.36 -1.02 3.10
CA GLY A 238 -16.09 -0.49 4.44
C GLY A 238 -15.42 0.88 4.44
N ALA A 239 -15.68 1.71 3.42
CA ALA A 239 -15.08 3.04 3.28
C ALA A 239 -15.73 4.11 4.18
N GLY A 240 -16.81 3.77 4.89
CA GLY A 240 -17.48 4.68 5.81
C GLY A 240 -16.65 5.00 7.05
N SER A 241 -17.15 5.94 7.87
CA SER A 241 -16.52 6.21 9.15
C SER A 241 -16.87 5.12 10.17
N PRO A 242 -15.91 4.62 10.96
CA PRO A 242 -16.20 3.70 12.05
C PRO A 242 -16.84 4.40 13.27
N ASN A 243 -16.90 5.74 13.29
CA ASN A 243 -17.36 6.49 14.45
C ASN A 243 -18.86 6.82 14.35
N PRO A 244 -19.69 6.42 15.34
CA PRO A 244 -21.11 6.74 15.37
C PRO A 244 -21.42 8.24 15.29
N LYS A 245 -20.50 9.11 15.74
CA LYS A 245 -20.68 10.57 15.66
C LYS A 245 -20.78 11.07 14.21
N TYR A 246 -20.27 10.31 13.25
CA TYR A 246 -20.32 10.62 11.83
C TYR A 246 -21.35 9.79 11.06
N ALA A 247 -22.14 8.92 11.72
CA ALA A 247 -23.10 8.04 11.05
C ALA A 247 -24.13 8.80 10.19
N GLY A 248 -24.55 10.00 10.63
CA GLY A 248 -25.49 10.86 9.89
C GLY A 248 -24.88 11.59 8.69
N LYS A 249 -23.56 11.49 8.46
CA LYS A 249 -22.87 12.21 7.37
C LYS A 249 -22.92 11.50 6.03
N GLY A 250 -23.25 10.20 6.01
CA GLY A 250 -23.34 9.41 4.78
C GLY A 250 -22.01 9.25 4.04
N TRP A 251 -20.87 9.40 4.73
CA TRP A 251 -19.55 9.24 4.11
C TRP A 251 -19.32 7.78 3.68
N ASN A 252 -18.90 7.60 2.44
CA ASN A 252 -18.52 6.31 1.84
C ASN A 252 -17.24 6.43 0.99
N GLY A 253 -16.40 7.43 1.28
CA GLY A 253 -15.20 7.73 0.50
C GLY A 253 -14.50 9.00 0.95
N PHE A 254 -13.94 9.71 -0.03
CA PHE A 254 -13.18 10.95 0.13
C PHE A 254 -14.09 12.17 -0.05
N VAL A 255 -14.24 12.96 1.00
CA VAL A 255 -15.05 14.19 0.98
C VAL A 255 -14.35 15.30 1.77
N ARG A 256 -14.63 16.56 1.42
CA ARG A 256 -13.96 17.72 2.01
C ARG A 256 -14.10 17.78 3.53
N GLU A 257 -15.32 17.59 4.03
CA GLU A 257 -15.58 17.63 5.48
C GLU A 257 -14.76 16.60 6.25
N ARG A 258 -14.53 15.43 5.65
CA ARG A 258 -13.75 14.35 6.25
C ARG A 258 -12.25 14.67 6.24
N TRP A 259 -11.77 15.33 5.19
CA TRP A 259 -10.41 15.89 5.14
C TRP A 259 -10.17 16.90 6.26
N ASP A 260 -11.12 17.80 6.50
CA ASP A 260 -11.02 18.80 7.59
C ASP A 260 -10.93 18.12 8.97
N VAL A 261 -11.67 17.02 9.17
CA VAL A 261 -11.57 16.20 10.40
C VAL A 261 -10.18 15.59 10.55
N TRP A 262 -9.59 15.06 9.48
CA TRP A 262 -8.25 14.49 9.53
C TRP A 262 -7.19 15.53 9.84
N GLU A 263 -7.27 16.69 9.18
CA GLU A 263 -6.35 17.81 9.43
C GLU A 263 -6.42 18.26 10.89
N GLN A 264 -7.64 18.45 11.42
CA GLN A 264 -7.82 18.82 12.82
C GLN A 264 -7.28 17.74 13.77
N GLY A 265 -7.55 16.46 13.50
CA GLY A 265 -7.04 15.35 14.31
C GLY A 265 -5.50 15.30 14.36
N LEU A 266 -4.82 15.59 13.25
CA LEU A 266 -3.37 15.73 13.25
C LEU A 266 -2.89 16.95 14.05
N ARG A 267 -3.58 18.10 13.95
CA ARG A 267 -3.26 19.29 14.76
C ARG A 267 -3.41 19.01 16.26
N ASP A 268 -4.46 18.30 16.66
CA ASP A 268 -4.69 17.90 18.04
C ASP A 268 -3.61 16.94 18.54
N ALA A 269 -3.25 15.94 17.73
CA ALA A 269 -2.14 15.03 18.03
C ALA A 269 -0.79 15.78 18.13
N ASN A 270 -0.53 16.75 17.25
CA ASN A 270 0.69 17.55 17.26
C ASN A 270 0.81 18.38 18.55
N HIS A 271 -0.30 18.95 19.03
CA HIS A 271 -0.33 19.71 20.28
C HIS A 271 -0.07 18.83 21.51
N ALA A 272 -0.54 17.58 21.50
CA ALA A 272 -0.33 16.63 22.58
C ALA A 272 1.05 15.93 22.51
N CYS A 273 1.73 15.98 21.36
CA CYS A 273 2.97 15.26 21.13
C CYS A 273 4.16 15.88 21.85
N THR A 274 4.82 15.09 22.69
CA THR A 274 6.08 15.46 23.37
C THR A 274 7.31 14.83 22.74
N ASP A 275 7.15 13.80 21.91
CA ASP A 275 8.25 13.14 21.20
C ASP A 275 8.63 13.93 19.95
N GLU A 276 9.91 14.32 19.82
CA GLU A 276 10.36 15.17 18.71
C GLU A 276 10.23 14.48 17.34
N GLY A 277 10.46 13.16 17.28
CA GLY A 277 10.38 12.39 16.05
C GLY A 277 8.95 12.26 15.54
N ALA A 278 8.02 11.87 16.42
CA ALA A 278 6.60 11.78 16.12
C ALA A 278 6.02 13.16 15.77
N LYS A 279 6.45 14.21 16.49
CA LYS A 279 6.02 15.59 16.22
C LYS A 279 6.42 16.02 14.82
N LYS A 280 7.68 15.83 14.44
CA LYS A 280 8.17 16.15 13.10
C LYS A 280 7.38 15.42 12.02
N LEU A 281 7.09 14.13 12.22
CA LEU A 281 6.29 13.35 11.26
C LEU A 281 4.86 13.91 11.09
N ILE A 282 4.23 14.37 12.17
CA ILE A 282 2.90 15.01 12.10
C ILE A 282 2.98 16.37 11.39
N GLU A 283 4.02 17.17 11.67
CA GLU A 283 4.27 18.45 11.00
C GLU A 283 4.53 18.27 9.49
N ASP A 284 5.29 17.25 9.11
CA ASP A 284 5.52 16.87 7.71
C ASP A 284 4.19 16.47 7.04
N ALA A 285 3.36 15.66 7.70
CA ALA A 285 2.04 15.28 7.18
C ALA A 285 1.11 16.50 6.96
N LEU A 286 1.01 17.40 7.94
CA LEU A 286 0.24 18.63 7.82
C LEU A 286 0.74 19.52 6.68
N THR A 287 2.05 19.62 6.52
CA THR A 287 2.67 20.40 5.43
C THR A 287 2.27 19.85 4.05
N HIS A 288 2.31 18.53 3.86
CA HIS A 288 1.92 17.90 2.59
C HIS A 288 0.41 18.04 2.32
N MET A 289 -0.43 17.97 3.37
CA MET A 289 -1.86 18.27 3.22
C MET A 289 -2.11 19.70 2.74
N GLU A 290 -1.40 20.68 3.30
CA GLU A 290 -1.50 22.09 2.91
C GLU A 290 -1.01 22.32 1.47
N GLN A 291 0.08 21.67 1.07
CA GLN A 291 0.62 21.73 -0.30
C GLN A 291 -0.36 21.15 -1.34
N ALA A 292 -0.90 19.96 -1.06
CA ALA A 292 -1.88 19.30 -1.94
C ALA A 292 -3.12 20.19 -2.16
N MET A 293 -3.64 20.83 -1.10
CA MET A 293 -4.75 21.77 -1.20
C MET A 293 -4.42 23.02 -2.03
N ALA A 294 -3.17 23.47 -1.97
CA ALA A 294 -2.68 24.62 -2.73
C ALA A 294 -2.36 24.30 -4.21
N GLY A 295 -2.37 23.01 -4.60
CA GLY A 295 -1.98 22.55 -5.93
C GLY A 295 -0.51 22.80 -6.25
N LYS A 296 0.37 22.64 -5.25
CA LYS A 296 1.81 22.90 -5.33
C LYS A 296 2.63 21.62 -5.34
#